data_AF-A0A6C0JSP2-F1
#
_entry.id   AF-A0A6C0JSP2-F1
#
_cell.length_a   1.000
_cell.length_b   1.000
_cell.length_c   1.000
_cell.angle_alpha   90.00
_cell.angle_beta   90.00
_cell.angle_gamma   90.00
#
_symmetry.space_group_name_H-M   'P 1'
#
loop_
_entity.id
_entity.type
_entity.pdbx_description
1 polymer ?
#
loop_
_entity_poly.entity_id
_entity_poly.type
_entity_poly.pdbx_seq_one_letter_code
_entity_poly.pdbx_strand_id
1 'polypeptide(L)'
;MSNSYKEQITNDFNKAMKRKLKKNESNMLKKNMNLYFSNTINESSYPGTGSVASFIFYLRFNLDCNGKTFKGDGGGFSSPGGGILIGDVYTNNFEKMVLETDRFEFNCTPVYTSLLFFNDESNLLGHFQSGSVSTVLGIGAGSGKWV
;
A
#
# COMPACT_ATOMS: atom_id res chain seq x y z
N MET A 1 -6.92 1.42 -16.02
CA MET A 1 -6.16 2.62 -15.55
C MET A 1 -5.19 3.04 -16.66
N SER A 2 -5.17 4.31 -17.09
CA SER A 2 -4.30 4.73 -18.20
C SER A 2 -2.83 4.79 -17.76
N ASN A 3 -1.88 4.55 -18.68
CA ASN A 3 -0.44 4.61 -18.40
C ASN A 3 0.02 5.97 -17.83
N SER A 4 -0.68 7.05 -18.19
CA SER A 4 -0.40 8.40 -17.69
C SER A 4 -0.58 8.53 -16.16
N TYR A 5 -1.60 7.88 -15.58
CA TYR A 5 -1.85 7.93 -14.13
C TYR A 5 -0.78 7.15 -13.34
N LYS A 6 -0.36 6.00 -13.89
CA LYS A 6 0.71 5.17 -13.32
C LYS A 6 2.03 5.93 -13.22
N GLU A 7 2.40 6.66 -14.28
CA GLU A 7 3.59 7.52 -14.30
C GLU A 7 3.48 8.69 -13.32
N GLN A 8 2.30 9.30 -13.18
CA GLN A 8 2.11 10.43 -12.28
C GLN A 8 2.25 10.02 -10.81
N ILE A 9 1.63 8.91 -10.41
CA ILE A 9 1.79 8.32 -9.06
C ILE A 9 3.26 7.98 -8.80
N THR A 10 3.94 7.40 -9.80
CA THR A 10 5.37 7.10 -9.72
C THR A 10 6.21 8.34 -9.49
N ASN A 11 5.96 9.39 -10.25
CA ASN A 11 6.71 10.63 -10.18
C ASN A 11 6.47 11.38 -8.87
N ASP A 12 5.22 11.46 -8.42
CA ASP A 12 4.87 12.17 -7.19
C ASP A 12 5.39 11.45 -5.96
N PHE A 13 5.28 10.12 -5.91
CA PHE A 13 5.92 9.32 -4.87
C PHE A 13 7.43 9.51 -4.87
N ASN A 14 8.07 9.38 -6.02
CA ASN A 14 9.51 9.55 -6.14
C ASN A 14 9.96 10.93 -5.66
N LYS A 15 9.21 11.99 -6.00
CA LYS A 15 9.49 13.36 -5.58
C LYS A 15 9.32 13.55 -4.06
N ALA A 16 8.24 13.00 -3.49
CA ALA A 16 7.98 13.06 -2.06
C ALA A 16 9.01 12.28 -1.23
N MET A 17 9.47 11.13 -1.74
CA MET A 17 10.39 10.23 -1.05
C MET A 17 11.86 10.59 -1.22
N LYS A 18 12.23 11.28 -2.30
CA LYS A 18 13.61 11.72 -2.58
C LYS A 18 14.20 12.63 -1.48
N ARG A 19 13.36 13.34 -0.72
CA ARG A 19 13.80 14.18 0.42
C ARG A 19 13.87 13.43 1.76
N LYS A 20 13.25 12.26 1.88
CA LYS A 20 13.06 11.55 3.17
C LYS A 20 13.88 10.26 3.32
N LEU A 21 14.42 9.72 2.24
CA LEU A 21 15.12 8.43 2.24
C LEU A 21 16.60 8.54 1.93
N LYS A 22 17.40 7.60 2.46
CA LYS A 22 18.78 7.40 2.01
C LYS A 22 18.77 6.88 0.57
N LYS A 23 19.81 7.22 -0.21
CA LYS A 23 19.89 7.01 -1.67
C LYS A 23 19.59 5.57 -2.12
N ASN A 24 19.95 4.60 -1.29
CA ASN A 24 19.75 3.17 -1.44
C ASN A 24 18.28 2.71 -1.28
N GLU A 25 17.54 3.24 -0.30
CA GLU A 25 16.11 2.94 -0.10
C GLU A 25 15.25 3.50 -1.24
N SER A 26 15.60 4.69 -1.74
CA SER A 26 14.94 5.31 -2.91
C SER A 26 15.06 4.46 -4.19
N ASN A 27 16.19 3.78 -4.38
CA ASN A 27 16.41 2.94 -5.57
C ASN A 27 15.63 1.63 -5.52
N MET A 28 15.49 1.03 -4.33
CA MET A 28 14.73 -0.21 -4.14
C MET A 28 13.23 0.03 -4.33
N LEU A 29 12.71 1.13 -3.76
CA LEU A 29 11.31 1.53 -3.94
C LEU A 29 10.99 1.89 -5.40
N LYS A 30 11.88 2.61 -6.09
CA LYS A 30 11.74 2.85 -7.54
C LYS A 30 11.69 1.56 -8.35
N LYS A 31 12.58 0.61 -8.01
CA LYS A 31 12.63 -0.68 -8.67
C LYS A 31 11.33 -1.46 -8.44
N ASN A 32 10.83 -1.49 -7.21
CA ASN A 32 9.61 -2.20 -6.85
C ASN A 32 8.36 -1.55 -7.49
N MET A 33 8.31 -0.21 -7.54
CA MET A 33 7.23 0.50 -8.24
C MET A 33 7.30 0.31 -9.76
N ASN A 34 8.48 0.35 -10.37
CA ASN A 34 8.59 0.09 -11.80
C ASN A 34 8.23 -1.36 -12.14
N LEU A 35 8.61 -2.33 -11.29
CA LEU A 35 8.16 -3.72 -11.38
C LEU A 35 6.64 -3.85 -11.25
N TYR A 36 6.05 -3.05 -10.36
CA TYR A 36 4.61 -2.96 -10.19
C TYR A 36 3.92 -2.48 -11.47
N PHE A 37 4.34 -1.33 -11.99
CA PHE A 37 3.74 -0.76 -13.21
C PHE A 37 4.05 -1.55 -14.49
N SER A 38 5.15 -2.31 -14.57
CA SER A 38 5.42 -3.18 -15.71
C SER A 38 4.57 -4.45 -15.73
N ASN A 39 4.10 -4.95 -14.57
CA ASN A 39 3.33 -6.19 -14.47
C ASN A 39 1.80 -5.98 -14.43
N THR A 40 1.33 -4.73 -14.46
CA THR A 40 -0.09 -4.31 -14.32
C THR A 40 -0.87 -4.31 -15.65
N ILE A 41 -0.54 -5.19 -16.60
CA ILE A 41 -1.25 -5.24 -17.90
C ILE A 41 -2.63 -5.94 -17.78
N ASN A 42 -2.86 -6.75 -16.73
CA ASN A 42 -4.11 -7.54 -16.55
C ASN A 42 -4.71 -7.53 -15.13
N GLU A 43 -4.39 -6.52 -14.30
CA GLU A 43 -4.92 -6.51 -12.93
C GLU A 43 -6.41 -6.17 -12.88
N SER A 44 -7.15 -6.95 -12.09
CA SER A 44 -8.53 -6.64 -11.73
C SER A 44 -8.54 -5.63 -10.57
N SER A 45 -9.50 -4.71 -10.61
CA SER A 45 -9.74 -3.71 -9.56
C SER A 45 -10.98 -4.12 -8.77
N TYR A 46 -10.87 -4.09 -7.44
CA TYR A 46 -11.95 -4.41 -6.53
C TYR A 46 -12.16 -3.23 -5.57
N PRO A 47 -13.35 -2.61 -5.54
CA PRO A 47 -13.62 -1.53 -4.60
C PRO A 47 -13.38 -1.99 -3.16
N GLY A 48 -12.74 -1.14 -2.37
CA GLY A 48 -12.37 -1.43 -0.99
C GLY A 48 -12.52 -0.22 -0.07
N THR A 49 -12.93 -0.48 1.16
CA THR A 49 -13.02 0.51 2.22
C THR A 49 -12.22 0.06 3.42
N GLY A 50 -11.42 0.93 3.99
CA GLY A 50 -10.56 0.59 5.11
C GLY A 50 -10.52 1.67 6.17
N SER A 51 -9.68 1.42 7.17
CA SER A 51 -9.34 2.38 8.21
C SER A 51 -7.87 2.24 8.58
N VAL A 52 -7.31 3.35 9.04
CA VAL A 52 -5.98 3.38 9.67
C VAL A 52 -6.09 4.03 11.03
N ALA A 53 -5.40 3.46 12.02
CA ALA A 53 -5.11 4.09 13.30
C ALA A 53 -3.60 4.09 13.50
N SER A 54 -3.02 5.24 13.87
CA SER A 54 -1.59 5.48 13.97
C SER A 54 -1.23 6.07 15.32
N PHE A 55 -0.29 5.41 16.01
CA PHE A 55 0.29 5.77 17.30
C PHE A 55 1.79 6.05 17.14
N ILE A 56 2.17 6.74 16.05
CA ILE A 56 3.53 7.15 15.66
C ILE A 56 4.44 5.98 15.22
N PHE A 57 4.65 5.01 16.11
CA PHE A 57 5.51 3.85 15.84
C PHE A 57 4.72 2.58 15.57
N TYR A 58 3.41 2.61 15.78
CA TYR A 58 2.50 1.48 15.60
C TYR A 58 1.27 1.93 14.82
N LEU A 59 0.92 1.17 13.79
CA LEU A 59 -0.25 1.41 12.96
C LEU A 59 -1.08 0.14 12.85
N ARG A 60 -2.39 0.31 12.84
CA ARG A 60 -3.35 -0.75 12.52
C ARG A 60 -4.13 -0.36 11.27
N PHE A 61 -4.16 -1.26 10.31
CA PHE A 61 -4.95 -1.16 9.10
C PHE A 61 -6.04 -2.23 9.11
N ASN A 62 -7.26 -1.83 8.79
CA ASN A 62 -8.33 -2.77 8.41
C ASN A 62 -8.79 -2.39 7.01
N LEU A 63 -9.03 -3.36 6.14
CA LEU A 63 -9.49 -3.12 4.78
C LEU A 63 -10.49 -4.19 4.36
N ASP A 64 -11.71 -3.76 4.06
CA ASP A 64 -12.78 -4.59 3.53
C ASP A 64 -12.79 -4.50 2.01
N CYS A 65 -12.78 -5.64 1.33
CA CYS A 65 -12.81 -5.73 -0.11
C CYS A 65 -13.39 -7.08 -0.54
N ASN A 66 -14.38 -7.07 -1.44
CA ASN A 66 -14.96 -8.27 -2.05
C ASN A 66 -15.35 -9.37 -1.03
N GLY A 67 -15.97 -8.99 0.09
CA GLY A 67 -16.40 -9.92 1.15
C GLY A 67 -15.28 -10.46 2.04
N LYS A 68 -14.06 -9.94 1.92
CA LYS A 68 -12.89 -10.26 2.74
C LYS A 68 -12.38 -9.05 3.50
N THR A 69 -11.81 -9.29 4.67
CA THR A 69 -11.23 -8.23 5.51
C THR A 69 -9.75 -8.49 5.73
N PHE A 70 -8.88 -7.61 5.25
CA PHE A 70 -7.49 -7.56 5.66
C PHE A 70 -7.36 -6.90 7.04
N LYS A 71 -6.55 -7.50 7.92
CA LYS A 71 -6.15 -6.93 9.20
C LYS A 71 -4.63 -6.92 9.28
N GLY A 72 -4.05 -5.73 9.38
CA GLY A 72 -2.60 -5.52 9.41
C GLY A 72 -2.16 -4.70 10.60
N ASP A 73 -1.12 -5.18 11.28
CA ASP A 73 -0.43 -4.47 12.36
C ASP A 73 0.99 -4.15 11.86
N GLY A 74 1.33 -2.87 11.81
CA GLY A 74 2.59 -2.38 11.24
C GLY A 74 3.36 -1.46 12.17
N GLY A 75 4.67 -1.44 11.97
CA GLY A 75 5.58 -0.50 12.59
C GLY A 75 6.22 0.41 11.54
N GLY A 76 6.49 1.65 11.90
CA GLY A 76 7.08 2.62 10.98
C GLY A 76 7.28 3.98 11.63
N PHE A 77 7.62 4.98 10.81
CA PHE A 77 7.67 6.37 11.24
C PHE A 77 6.46 7.08 10.66
N SER A 78 5.45 7.34 11.50
CA SER A 78 4.23 8.03 11.09
C SER A 78 3.83 9.19 12.00
N SER A 79 2.95 10.06 11.50
CA SER A 79 2.21 10.98 12.36
C SER A 79 1.09 10.25 13.12
N PRO A 80 0.76 10.68 14.35
CA PRO A 80 -0.39 10.14 15.06
C PRO A 80 -1.69 10.56 14.38
N GLY A 81 -2.69 9.69 14.39
CA GLY A 81 -3.99 9.99 13.79
C GLY A 81 -4.75 8.76 13.33
N GLY A 82 -5.81 8.98 12.58
CA GLY A 82 -6.57 7.90 11.96
C GLY A 82 -7.64 8.42 11.02
N GLY A 83 -8.25 7.50 10.27
CA GLY A 83 -9.35 7.84 9.37
C GLY A 83 -9.77 6.68 8.49
N ILE A 84 -10.79 6.95 7.67
CA ILE A 84 -11.36 6.00 6.72
C ILE A 84 -10.64 6.14 5.39
N LEU A 85 -10.34 5.00 4.78
CA LEU A 85 -9.71 4.85 3.48
C LEU A 85 -10.78 4.39 2.49
N ILE A 86 -10.90 5.04 1.34
CA ILE A 86 -11.82 4.63 0.27
C ILE A 86 -11.02 4.56 -1.01
N GLY A 87 -11.02 3.40 -1.66
CA GLY A 87 -10.19 3.15 -2.82
C GLY A 87 -10.45 1.79 -3.44
N ASP A 88 -9.40 1.23 -4.03
CA ASP A 88 -9.45 -0.03 -4.76
C ASP A 88 -8.29 -0.95 -4.38
N VAL A 89 -8.55 -2.25 -4.42
CA VAL A 89 -7.54 -3.30 -4.37
C VAL A 89 -7.27 -3.79 -5.79
N TYR A 90 -6.01 -3.77 -6.20
CA TYR A 90 -5.57 -4.25 -7.50
C TYR A 90 -4.73 -5.51 -7.36
N THR A 91 -5.08 -6.54 -8.13
CA THR A 91 -4.36 -7.81 -8.16
C THR A 91 -4.69 -8.60 -9.43
N ASN A 92 -3.77 -9.46 -9.86
CA ASN A 92 -3.99 -10.42 -10.94
C ASN A 92 -4.71 -11.68 -10.45
N ASN A 93 -4.68 -11.97 -9.14
CA ASN A 93 -5.32 -13.15 -8.56
C ASN A 93 -5.74 -12.86 -7.11
N PHE A 94 -7.01 -12.47 -6.94
CA PHE A 94 -7.57 -12.09 -5.66
C PHE A 94 -7.57 -13.24 -4.65
N GLU A 95 -7.91 -14.46 -5.09
CA GLU A 95 -7.93 -15.64 -4.23
C GLU A 95 -6.54 -15.96 -3.68
N LYS A 96 -5.51 -15.93 -4.55
CA LYS A 96 -4.12 -16.13 -4.15
C LYS A 96 -3.66 -15.05 -3.18
N MET A 97 -3.98 -13.79 -3.45
CA MET A 97 -3.64 -12.69 -2.55
C MET A 97 -4.26 -12.88 -1.16
N VAL A 98 -5.56 -13.21 -1.10
CA VAL A 98 -6.27 -13.46 0.16
C VAL A 98 -5.65 -14.63 0.93
N LEU A 99 -5.28 -15.70 0.24
CA LEU A 99 -4.72 -16.91 0.85
C LEU A 99 -3.28 -16.71 1.36
N GLU A 100 -2.43 -16.04 0.57
CA GLU A 100 -0.99 -16.03 0.76
C GLU A 100 -0.43 -14.77 1.44
N THR A 101 -1.22 -13.70 1.59
CA THR A 101 -0.73 -12.48 2.25
C THR A 101 -0.34 -12.79 3.69
N ASP A 102 0.91 -12.52 4.04
CA ASP A 102 1.43 -12.61 5.41
C ASP A 102 2.00 -11.28 5.93
N ARG A 103 2.41 -10.41 5.01
CA ARG A 103 3.10 -9.16 5.27
C ARG A 103 2.58 -8.05 4.37
N PHE A 104 2.77 -6.83 4.83
CA PHE A 104 2.46 -5.66 4.03
C PHE A 104 3.46 -4.53 4.26
N GLU A 105 3.60 -3.68 3.25
CA GLU A 105 4.23 -2.37 3.38
C GLU A 105 3.15 -1.30 3.22
N PHE A 106 3.25 -0.22 4.00
CA PHE A 106 2.35 0.91 3.87
C PHE A 106 3.11 2.18 3.51
N ASN A 107 2.46 3.03 2.73
CA ASN A 107 2.91 4.38 2.48
C ASN A 107 1.72 5.34 2.51
N CYS A 108 1.70 6.21 3.51
CA CYS A 108 0.72 7.26 3.67
C CYS A 108 1.37 8.61 3.35
N THR A 109 0.89 9.28 2.31
CA THR A 109 1.36 10.57 1.84
C THR A 109 0.23 11.60 1.91
N PRO A 110 0.51 12.91 1.76
CA PRO A 110 -0.55 13.91 1.72
C PRO A 110 -1.57 13.72 0.59
N VAL A 111 -1.24 12.96 -0.46
CA VAL A 111 -2.08 12.80 -1.66
C VAL A 111 -2.76 11.42 -1.73
N TYR A 112 -2.11 10.38 -1.22
CA TYR A 112 -2.63 9.01 -1.27
C TYR A 112 -2.12 8.14 -0.11
N THR A 113 -2.84 7.06 0.16
CA THR A 113 -2.39 5.95 1.01
C THR A 113 -2.35 4.67 0.18
N SER A 114 -1.31 3.86 0.38
CA SER A 114 -1.19 2.56 -0.28
C SER A 114 -0.72 1.48 0.69
N LEU A 115 -1.24 0.26 0.50
CA LEU A 115 -0.78 -0.97 1.16
C LEU A 115 -0.36 -1.97 0.09
N LEU A 116 0.89 -2.42 0.13
CA LEU A 116 1.41 -3.49 -0.74
C LEU A 116 1.32 -4.82 0.02
N PHE A 117 0.76 -5.86 -0.58
CA PHE A 117 0.56 -7.16 0.06
C PHE A 117 1.57 -8.19 -0.44
N PHE A 118 2.27 -8.86 0.47
CA PHE A 118 3.31 -9.83 0.15
C PHE A 118 3.05 -11.19 0.82
N ASN A 119 3.59 -12.25 0.20
CA ASN A 119 3.75 -13.54 0.86
C ASN A 119 5.11 -13.66 1.59
N ASP A 120 5.31 -14.78 2.25
CA ASP A 120 6.50 -15.10 3.06
C ASP A 120 7.81 -15.10 2.25
N GLU A 121 7.73 -15.48 0.99
CA GLU A 121 8.80 -15.40 -0.02
C GLU A 121 9.06 -13.98 -0.55
N SER A 122 8.35 -12.96 -0.02
CA SER A 122 8.44 -11.55 -0.46
C SER A 122 7.98 -11.30 -1.89
N ASN A 123 7.13 -12.17 -2.43
CA ASN A 123 6.45 -11.92 -3.71
C ASN A 123 5.27 -10.98 -3.48
N LEU A 124 5.14 -9.97 -4.34
CA LEU A 124 4.01 -9.05 -4.31
C LEU A 124 2.76 -9.71 -4.91
N LEU A 125 1.67 -9.73 -4.14
CA LEU A 125 0.40 -10.37 -4.50
C LEU A 125 -0.65 -9.37 -5.01
N GLY A 126 -0.52 -8.11 -4.63
CA GLY A 126 -1.43 -7.04 -4.99
C GLY A 126 -1.20 -5.81 -4.13
N HIS A 127 -2.04 -4.79 -4.32
CA HIS A 127 -2.00 -3.61 -3.46
C HIS A 127 -3.37 -2.96 -3.32
N PHE A 128 -3.53 -2.20 -2.25
CA PHE A 128 -4.60 -1.23 -2.07
C PHE A 128 -4.08 0.17 -2.37
N GLN A 129 -4.91 0.99 -3.01
CA GLN A 129 -4.66 2.41 -3.17
C GLN A 129 -5.93 3.21 -2.88
N SER A 130 -5.80 4.25 -2.04
CA SER A 130 -6.85 5.21 -1.74
C SER A 130 -6.36 6.64 -1.86
N GLY A 131 -7.31 7.59 -1.84
CA GLY A 131 -7.00 8.97 -1.48
C GLY A 131 -6.32 9.07 -0.10
N SER A 132 -5.69 10.22 0.15
CA SER A 132 -5.03 10.48 1.44
C SER A 132 -6.00 10.59 2.60
N VAL A 133 -5.55 10.15 3.77
CA VAL A 133 -6.13 10.49 5.06
C VAL A 133 -5.24 11.56 5.68
N SER A 134 -5.70 12.81 5.72
CA SER A 134 -4.91 14.00 6.06
C SER A 134 -4.17 13.98 7.41
N THR A 135 -4.44 13.02 8.29
CA THR A 135 -3.85 12.91 9.63
C THR A 135 -2.72 11.90 9.74
N VAL A 136 -2.62 10.92 8.84
CA VAL A 136 -1.60 9.85 8.90
C VAL A 136 -0.65 9.97 7.72
N LEU A 137 0.59 10.35 7.99
CA LEU A 137 1.69 10.41 7.04
C LEU A 137 2.79 9.49 7.54
N GLY A 138 3.35 8.63 6.69
CA GLY A 138 4.41 7.74 7.11
C GLY A 138 4.67 6.59 6.15
N ILE A 139 5.77 5.89 6.40
CA ILE A 139 6.12 4.65 5.72
C ILE A 139 6.48 3.62 6.79
N GLY A 140 6.18 2.36 6.49
CA GLY A 140 6.56 1.25 7.32
C GLY A 140 6.07 -0.07 6.75
N ALA A 141 6.15 -1.10 7.57
CA ALA A 141 5.78 -2.45 7.19
C ALA A 141 5.23 -3.20 8.40
N GLY A 142 4.58 -4.33 8.14
CA GLY A 142 3.96 -5.12 9.17
C GLY A 142 3.57 -6.50 8.72
N SER A 143 2.94 -7.22 9.65
CA SER A 143 2.27 -8.48 9.37
C SER A 143 0.78 -8.24 9.23
N GLY A 144 0.14 -9.00 8.34
CA GLY A 144 -1.30 -8.95 8.21
C GLY A 144 -1.84 -10.10 7.39
N LYS A 145 -3.13 -10.37 7.53
CA LYS A 145 -3.82 -11.46 6.82
C LYS A 145 -5.22 -11.02 6.42
N TRP A 146 -5.74 -11.66 5.38
CA TRP A 146 -7.15 -11.57 5.00
C TRP A 146 -7.96 -12.64 5.73
N VAL A 147 -9.18 -12.30 6.15
CA VAL A 147 -10.18 -13.23 6.72
C VAL A 147 -11.49 -13.15 5.93
#